data_AF-A0A7S1ZGT7-F1
#
_entry.id   AF-A0A7S1ZGT7-F1
#
_cell.length_a   1.000
_cell.length_b   1.000
_cell.length_c   1.000
_cell.angle_alpha   90.00
_cell.angle_beta   90.00
_cell.angle_gamma   90.00
#
_symmetry.space_group_name_H-M   'P 1'
#
loop_
_entity.id
_entity.type
_entity.pdbx_description
1 polymer ?
#
loop_
_entity_poly.entity_id
_entity_poly.type
_entity_poly.pdbx_seq_one_letter_code
_entity_poly.pdbx_strand_id
1 'polypeptide(L)'
;NIVRCPDAASAERMLERIDEIRKAGNSIGGVVTCVARNVPAGLGSPVFDKLEADLAKACMSIPAAKGFESGDGFAGTLLSGKDHNDEFYIDKETGATRTKTNRSGGIQGGISNGENVVVHVAFKPTSTIGQAQETVTRDGLEVELRGKGRHDPCVLPRAVPMVEAMVALTLVDALMLQHAQCELFEDEAPMEDRPNPMGVTAKREGGPKVEVAVGEKSEGPISQRVDEE
;
A
#
# COMPACT_ATOMS: atom_id res chain seq x y z
N ASN A 1 -18.50 -4.03 3.47
CA ASN A 1 -19.45 -2.96 3.88
C ASN A 1 -19.08 -1.65 3.19
N ILE A 2 -19.93 -0.61 3.27
CA ILE A 2 -19.75 0.69 2.62
C ILE A 2 -18.51 1.46 3.12
N VAL A 3 -18.04 1.23 4.35
CA VAL A 3 -16.85 1.89 4.92
C VAL A 3 -15.55 1.10 4.72
N ARG A 4 -15.61 -0.03 3.99
CA ARG A 4 -14.45 -0.89 3.67
C ARG A 4 -13.66 -1.37 4.90
N CYS A 5 -14.32 -1.51 6.06
CA CYS A 5 -13.69 -2.01 7.27
C CYS A 5 -13.89 -3.54 7.40
N PRO A 6 -12.84 -4.35 7.65
CA PRO A 6 -13.00 -5.80 7.79
C PRO A 6 -13.64 -6.22 9.13
N ASP A 7 -13.56 -5.38 10.17
CA ASP A 7 -14.17 -5.64 11.48
C ASP A 7 -15.58 -5.05 11.56
N ALA A 8 -16.58 -5.88 11.85
CA ALA A 8 -17.99 -5.47 11.83
C ALA A 8 -18.32 -4.42 12.89
N ALA A 9 -17.83 -4.60 14.13
CA ALA A 9 -18.10 -3.67 15.22
C ALA A 9 -17.45 -2.30 14.98
N SER A 10 -16.24 -2.27 14.42
CA SER A 10 -15.60 -1.02 14.01
C SER A 10 -16.27 -0.39 12.81
N ALA A 11 -16.78 -1.18 11.85
CA ALA A 11 -17.54 -0.66 10.71
C ALA A 11 -18.81 0.08 11.15
N GLU A 12 -19.56 -0.46 12.13
CA GLU A 12 -20.74 0.19 12.71
C GLU A 12 -20.38 1.53 13.37
N ARG A 13 -19.37 1.53 14.26
CA ARG A 13 -18.90 2.78 14.90
C ARG A 13 -18.42 3.82 13.90
N MET A 14 -17.73 3.40 12.83
CA MET A 14 -17.31 4.31 11.76
C MET A 14 -18.52 4.91 11.03
N LEU A 15 -19.55 4.11 10.75
CA LEU A 15 -20.76 4.57 10.09
C LEU A 15 -21.53 5.58 10.93
N GLU A 16 -21.74 5.29 12.21
CA GLU A 16 -22.36 6.20 13.16
C GLU A 16 -21.61 7.53 13.20
N ARG A 17 -20.28 7.47 13.33
CA ARG A 17 -19.45 8.67 13.37
C ARG A 17 -19.52 9.50 12.09
N ILE A 18 -19.52 8.85 10.93
CA ILE A 18 -19.65 9.53 9.62
C ILE A 18 -21.03 10.18 9.51
N ASP A 19 -22.09 9.52 9.96
CA ASP A 19 -23.45 10.06 9.90
C ASP A 19 -23.65 11.25 10.84
N GLU A 20 -23.08 11.20 12.05
CA GLU A 20 -23.04 12.33 12.99
C GLU A 20 -22.38 13.57 12.37
N ILE A 21 -21.19 13.39 11.79
CA ILE A 21 -20.42 14.47 11.15
C ILE A 21 -21.17 15.04 9.93
N ARG A 22 -21.79 14.16 9.14
CA ARG A 22 -22.66 14.55 8.02
C ARG A 22 -23.84 15.41 8.49
N LYS A 23 -24.55 14.98 9.55
CA LYS A 23 -25.67 15.72 10.14
C LYS A 23 -25.23 17.09 10.68
N ALA A 24 -24.02 17.20 11.20
CA ALA A 24 -23.41 18.46 11.61
C ALA A 24 -22.93 19.34 10.44
N GLY A 25 -23.04 18.88 9.19
CA GLY A 25 -22.58 19.61 8.01
C GLY A 25 -21.05 19.75 7.93
N ASN A 26 -20.32 18.87 8.60
CA ASN A 26 -18.85 18.88 8.69
C ASN A 26 -18.24 17.67 7.97
N SER A 27 -16.92 17.51 8.03
CA SER A 27 -16.19 16.36 7.50
C SER A 27 -15.21 15.77 8.53
N ILE A 28 -14.77 14.53 8.28
CA ILE A 28 -13.80 13.83 9.12
C ILE A 28 -12.80 13.07 8.25
N GLY A 29 -11.57 12.94 8.77
CA GLY A 29 -10.50 12.16 8.18
C GLY A 29 -10.38 10.78 8.82
N GLY A 30 -9.19 10.20 8.74
CA GLY A 30 -8.86 8.94 9.41
C GLY A 30 -7.67 8.25 8.76
N VAL A 31 -7.56 6.94 8.97
CA VAL A 31 -6.44 6.12 8.49
C VAL A 31 -6.95 4.95 7.66
N VAL A 32 -6.30 4.69 6.53
CA VAL A 32 -6.46 3.46 5.73
C VAL A 32 -5.26 2.56 5.98
N THR A 33 -5.50 1.29 6.27
CA THR A 33 -4.45 0.26 6.36
C THR A 33 -4.46 -0.57 5.10
N CYS A 34 -3.32 -0.69 4.42
CA CYS A 34 -3.14 -1.58 3.30
C CYS A 34 -2.19 -2.71 3.69
N VAL A 35 -2.54 -3.94 3.28
CA VAL A 35 -1.74 -5.14 3.53
C VAL A 35 -1.46 -5.81 2.20
N ALA A 36 -0.23 -5.68 1.72
CA ALA A 36 0.25 -6.41 0.56
C ALA A 36 0.82 -7.76 1.03
N ARG A 37 0.21 -8.83 0.52
CA ARG A 37 0.56 -10.21 0.86
C ARG A 37 1.42 -10.82 -0.22
N ASN A 38 2.24 -11.79 0.16
CA ASN A 38 3.11 -12.53 -0.76
C ASN A 38 4.05 -11.62 -1.55
N VAL A 39 4.49 -10.52 -0.93
CA VAL A 39 5.57 -9.69 -1.47
C VAL A 39 6.86 -10.51 -1.35
N PRO A 40 7.57 -10.79 -2.46
CA PRO A 40 8.86 -11.47 -2.41
C PRO A 40 9.83 -10.73 -1.47
N ALA A 41 10.69 -11.45 -0.74
CA ALA A 41 11.75 -10.80 0.04
C ALA A 41 12.78 -10.17 -0.91
N GLY A 42 13.42 -9.06 -0.53
CA GLY A 42 14.49 -8.43 -1.32
C GLY A 42 14.06 -7.29 -2.25
N LEU A 43 12.77 -6.94 -2.34
CA LEU A 43 12.33 -5.79 -3.13
C LEU A 43 12.69 -4.47 -2.45
N GLY A 44 13.24 -3.52 -3.22
CA GLY A 44 13.64 -2.19 -2.76
C GLY A 44 15.15 -2.01 -2.75
N SER A 45 15.62 -0.96 -2.09
CA SER A 45 17.04 -0.62 -1.96
C SER A 45 17.38 -0.17 -0.54
N PRO A 46 18.59 -0.41 -0.03
CA PRO A 46 18.94 -0.02 1.33
C PRO A 46 19.11 1.48 1.58
N VAL A 47 19.16 2.32 0.53
CA VAL A 47 19.49 3.75 0.69
C VAL A 47 18.56 4.69 -0.08
N PHE A 48 18.69 4.77 -1.40
CA PHE A 48 18.03 5.81 -2.21
C PHE A 48 16.59 5.45 -2.56
N ASP A 49 16.36 4.19 -2.94
CA ASP A 49 15.05 3.67 -3.38
C ASP A 49 14.52 2.68 -2.35
N LYS A 50 14.51 3.11 -1.08
CA LYS A 50 13.95 2.30 0.02
C LYS A 50 12.48 2.04 -0.27
N LEU A 51 12.07 0.79 -0.15
CA LEU A 51 10.70 0.37 -0.44
C LEU A 51 9.67 1.18 0.35
N GLU A 52 9.91 1.38 1.64
CA GLU A 52 9.06 2.20 2.52
C GLU A 52 9.00 3.68 2.09
N ALA A 53 10.09 4.23 1.54
CA ALA A 53 10.16 5.61 1.07
C ALA A 53 9.39 5.79 -0.24
N ASP A 54 9.49 4.84 -1.17
CA ASP A 54 8.73 4.87 -2.42
C ASP A 54 7.24 4.63 -2.19
N LEU A 55 6.89 3.70 -1.29
CA LEU A 55 5.50 3.51 -0.85
C LEU A 55 4.95 4.78 -0.17
N ALA A 56 5.76 5.44 0.66
CA ALA A 56 5.39 6.71 1.27
C ALA A 56 5.15 7.79 0.20
N LYS A 57 6.07 7.95 -0.76
CA LYS A 57 5.93 8.90 -1.86
C LYS A 57 4.65 8.66 -2.66
N ALA A 58 4.39 7.40 -3.05
CA ALA A 58 3.20 7.04 -3.80
C ALA A 58 1.91 7.32 -3.01
N CYS A 59 1.85 6.86 -1.76
CA CYS A 59 0.66 7.04 -0.91
C CYS A 59 0.42 8.51 -0.52
N MET A 60 1.47 9.26 -0.23
CA MET A 60 1.39 10.68 0.11
C MET A 60 1.03 11.57 -1.08
N SER A 61 1.17 11.07 -2.31
CA SER A 61 0.68 11.75 -3.51
C SER A 61 -0.84 11.73 -3.66
N ILE A 62 -1.53 10.85 -2.93
CA ILE A 62 -2.98 10.73 -2.96
C ILE A 62 -3.61 12.02 -2.38
N PRO A 63 -4.62 12.62 -3.03
CA PRO A 63 -5.32 13.77 -2.49
C PRO A 63 -5.78 13.57 -1.04
N ALA A 64 -5.56 14.60 -0.22
CA ALA A 64 -5.84 14.62 1.22
C ALA A 64 -4.97 13.70 2.11
N ALA A 65 -4.05 12.90 1.56
CA ALA A 65 -3.06 12.19 2.37
C ALA A 65 -2.14 13.19 3.10
N LYS A 66 -1.85 12.91 4.37
CA LYS A 66 -1.07 13.79 5.27
C LYS A 66 -0.10 13.04 6.18
N GLY A 67 -0.15 11.72 6.23
CA GLY A 67 0.79 10.89 6.97
C GLY A 67 0.91 9.49 6.39
N PHE A 68 2.06 8.88 6.59
CA PHE A 68 2.37 7.53 6.16
C PHE A 68 3.16 6.82 7.26
N GLU A 69 2.83 5.56 7.52
CA GLU A 69 3.55 4.67 8.43
C GLU A 69 3.74 3.30 7.79
N SER A 70 4.86 2.64 8.10
CA SER A 70 5.10 1.22 7.81
C SER A 70 5.16 0.45 9.13
N GLY A 71 4.49 -0.69 9.21
CA GLY A 71 4.44 -1.51 10.43
C GLY A 71 3.90 -0.76 11.64
N ASP A 72 4.59 -0.87 12.77
CA ASP A 72 4.26 -0.17 14.03
C ASP A 72 4.40 1.36 13.91
N GLY A 73 5.03 1.88 12.85
CA GLY A 73 5.02 3.31 12.54
C GLY A 73 5.53 4.20 13.67
N PHE A 74 4.76 5.26 13.97
CA PHE A 74 5.08 6.14 15.10
C PHE A 74 4.97 5.43 16.45
N ALA A 75 4.11 4.41 16.60
CA ALA A 75 4.03 3.65 17.86
C ALA A 75 5.33 2.89 18.15
N GLY A 76 6.06 2.46 17.11
CA GLY A 76 7.37 1.84 17.24
C GLY A 76 8.43 2.74 17.88
N THR A 77 8.29 4.07 17.75
CA THR A 77 9.20 5.06 18.37
C THR A 77 9.13 5.11 19.89
N LEU A 78 8.09 4.49 20.48
CA LEU A 78 7.86 4.43 21.92
C LEU A 78 8.43 3.16 22.56
N LEU A 79 9.06 2.28 21.76
CA LEU A 79 9.53 0.97 22.19
C LEU A 79 11.06 0.91 22.26
N SER A 80 11.59 0.03 23.11
CA SER A 80 13.02 -0.29 23.07
C SER A 80 13.33 -1.15 21.85
N GLY A 81 14.60 -1.19 21.42
CA GLY A 81 15.01 -2.06 20.32
C GLY A 81 14.71 -3.54 20.59
N LYS A 82 14.78 -3.99 21.84
CA LYS A 82 14.41 -5.37 22.21
C LYS A 82 12.91 -5.63 22.02
N ASP A 83 12.07 -4.65 22.33
CA ASP A 83 10.62 -4.81 22.24
C ASP A 83 10.10 -4.62 20.82
N HIS A 84 10.81 -3.83 19.99
CA HIS A 84 10.42 -3.54 18.61
C HIS A 84 11.00 -4.52 17.58
N ASN A 85 12.12 -5.17 17.87
CA ASN A 85 12.76 -6.06 16.89
C ASN A 85 11.89 -7.28 16.55
N ASP A 86 11.88 -7.60 15.27
CA ASP A 86 11.28 -8.82 14.75
C ASP A 86 12.32 -9.95 14.76
N GLU A 87 12.21 -10.86 15.73
CA GLU A 87 13.12 -12.00 15.85
C GLU A 87 12.94 -12.98 14.67
N PHE A 88 14.05 -13.38 14.05
CA PHE A 88 14.05 -14.32 12.95
C PHE A 88 13.96 -15.78 13.41
N TYR A 89 13.34 -16.62 12.58
CA TYR A 89 13.35 -18.07 12.69
C TYR A 89 13.34 -18.73 11.30
N ILE A 90 13.69 -20.01 11.24
CA ILE A 90 13.56 -20.82 10.02
C ILE A 90 12.23 -21.57 10.07
N ASP A 91 11.40 -21.35 9.06
CA ASP A 91 10.20 -22.12 8.86
C ASP A 91 10.54 -23.59 8.57
N LYS A 92 10.00 -24.50 9.38
CA LYS A 92 10.33 -25.94 9.27
C LYS A 92 9.67 -26.61 8.06
N GLU A 93 8.55 -26.08 7.59
CA GLU A 93 7.82 -26.66 6.46
C GLU A 93 8.42 -26.17 5.14
N THR A 94 8.81 -24.89 5.09
CA THR A 94 9.20 -24.24 3.84
C THR A 94 10.69 -23.94 3.74
N GLY A 95 11.44 -24.05 4.84
CA GLY A 95 12.87 -23.71 4.91
C GLY A 95 13.18 -22.22 4.81
N ALA A 96 12.16 -21.35 4.81
CA ALA A 96 12.33 -19.92 4.60
C ALA A 96 12.65 -19.20 5.91
N THR A 97 13.48 -18.16 5.82
CA THR A 97 13.67 -17.22 6.93
C THR A 97 12.42 -16.36 7.10
N ARG A 98 11.85 -16.35 8.31
CA ARG A 98 10.64 -15.61 8.69
C ARG A 98 10.85 -14.86 9.99
N THR A 99 9.94 -13.95 10.35
CA THR A 99 9.98 -13.26 11.64
C THR A 99 8.82 -13.63 12.55
N LYS A 100 9.07 -13.70 13.86
CA LYS A 100 8.06 -14.08 14.87
C LYS A 100 6.95 -13.03 15.02
N THR A 101 7.28 -11.78 14.74
CA THR A 101 6.38 -10.63 14.71
C THR A 101 6.58 -9.87 13.40
N ASN A 102 5.71 -8.89 13.11
CA ASN A 102 5.83 -8.07 11.90
C ASN A 102 5.72 -6.58 12.24
N ARG A 103 6.49 -6.14 13.23
CA ARG A 103 6.52 -4.75 13.71
C ARG A 103 7.16 -3.81 12.70
N SER A 104 8.09 -4.32 11.90
CA SER A 104 8.69 -3.58 10.79
C SER A 104 7.73 -3.42 9.60
N GLY A 105 6.59 -4.13 9.60
CA GLY A 105 5.60 -4.05 8.54
C GLY A 105 6.07 -4.62 7.21
N GLY A 106 6.83 -5.71 7.25
CA GLY A 106 7.31 -6.42 6.07
C GLY A 106 8.51 -5.79 5.37
N ILE A 107 9.04 -4.68 5.91
CA ILE A 107 10.17 -3.94 5.35
C ILE A 107 11.24 -3.80 6.43
N GLN A 108 12.49 -4.15 6.13
CA GLN A 108 13.62 -3.98 7.03
C GLN A 108 14.81 -3.46 6.24
N GLY A 109 15.43 -2.37 6.73
CA GLY A 109 16.57 -1.77 6.05
C GLY A 109 16.26 -1.30 4.62
N GLY A 110 15.00 -0.94 4.32
CA GLY A 110 14.59 -0.47 2.99
C GLY A 110 14.22 -1.56 1.98
N ILE A 111 14.29 -2.83 2.35
CA ILE A 111 13.90 -3.96 1.49
C ILE A 111 12.79 -4.79 2.13
N SER A 112 11.96 -5.45 1.32
CA SER A 112 10.96 -6.40 1.82
C SER A 112 11.64 -7.61 2.46
N ASN A 113 11.06 -8.14 3.54
CA ASN A 113 11.61 -9.30 4.27
C ASN A 113 10.82 -10.61 4.06
N GLY A 114 9.77 -10.57 3.22
CA GLY A 114 8.92 -11.73 2.91
C GLY A 114 7.72 -11.93 3.85
N GLU A 115 7.61 -11.11 4.91
CA GLU A 115 6.35 -10.94 5.63
C GLU A 115 5.41 -10.01 4.89
N ASN A 116 4.18 -9.86 5.39
CA ASN A 116 3.22 -8.95 4.78
C ASN A 116 3.74 -7.50 4.88
N VAL A 117 3.71 -6.78 3.76
CA VAL A 117 3.97 -5.34 3.78
C VAL A 117 2.71 -4.66 4.31
N VAL A 118 2.86 -3.98 5.46
CA VAL A 118 1.74 -3.31 6.15
C VAL A 118 2.02 -1.83 6.21
N VAL A 119 1.15 -1.03 5.58
CA VAL A 119 1.27 0.43 5.56
C VAL A 119 -0.02 1.09 6.01
N HIS A 120 0.12 2.24 6.67
CA HIS A 120 -0.99 3.07 7.12
C HIS A 120 -0.89 4.44 6.46
N VAL A 121 -1.99 4.92 5.89
CA VAL A 121 -2.07 6.22 5.21
C VAL A 121 -3.12 7.07 5.91
N ALA A 122 -2.69 8.20 6.48
CA ALA A 122 -3.56 9.14 7.17
C ALA A 122 -4.10 10.19 6.19
N PHE A 123 -5.41 10.40 6.23
CA PHE A 123 -6.12 11.38 5.41
C PHE A 123 -6.74 12.47 6.27
N LYS A 124 -6.55 13.72 5.87
CA LYS A 124 -7.24 14.86 6.50
C LYS A 124 -8.74 14.89 6.11
N PRO A 125 -9.59 15.56 6.91
CA PRO A 125 -10.96 15.88 6.49
C PRO A 125 -10.99 16.69 5.18
N THR A 126 -12.09 16.57 4.42
CA THR A 126 -12.35 17.40 3.24
C THR A 126 -12.56 18.85 3.64
N SER A 127 -11.92 19.78 2.93
CA SER A 127 -11.99 21.20 3.28
C SER A 127 -13.33 21.83 2.91
N THR A 128 -14.06 21.29 1.94
CA THR A 128 -15.38 21.79 1.56
C THR A 128 -16.45 21.16 2.45
N ILE A 129 -17.01 21.95 3.36
CA ILE A 129 -18.06 21.56 4.29
C ILE A 129 -19.32 22.43 4.11
N GLY A 130 -20.43 21.98 4.69
CA GLY A 130 -21.71 22.71 4.62
C GLY A 130 -21.82 23.87 5.61
N GLN A 131 -20.88 23.96 6.57
CA GLN A 131 -20.75 25.07 7.49
C GLN A 131 -20.11 26.29 6.80
N ALA A 132 -20.47 27.47 7.27
CA ALA A 132 -19.87 28.70 6.81
C ALA A 132 -18.45 28.85 7.38
N GLN A 133 -17.53 29.37 6.58
CA GLN A 133 -16.13 29.57 6.95
C GLN A 133 -15.65 30.92 6.44
N GLU A 134 -14.81 31.58 7.23
CA GLU A 134 -14.10 32.78 6.79
C GLU A 134 -13.05 32.42 5.73
N THR A 135 -12.97 33.23 4.68
CA THR A 135 -11.96 33.14 3.64
C THR A 135 -11.67 34.55 3.10
N VAL A 136 -10.72 34.65 2.17
CA VAL A 136 -10.41 35.89 1.46
C VAL A 136 -10.69 35.74 -0.03
N THR A 137 -11.18 36.80 -0.66
CA THR A 137 -11.27 36.89 -2.13
C THR A 137 -9.87 37.08 -2.73
N ARG A 138 -9.77 36.99 -4.06
CA ARG A 138 -8.51 37.29 -4.77
C ARG A 138 -8.03 38.73 -4.58
N ASP A 139 -8.94 39.64 -4.26
CA ASP A 139 -8.66 41.06 -4.01
C ASP A 139 -8.29 41.33 -2.54
N GLY A 140 -8.18 40.28 -1.71
CA GLY A 140 -7.81 40.39 -0.30
C GLY A 140 -8.94 40.84 0.63
N LEU A 141 -10.19 40.71 0.20
CA LEU A 141 -11.35 41.04 1.03
C LEU A 141 -11.81 39.81 1.83
N GLU A 142 -11.98 39.98 3.13
CA GLU A 142 -12.58 38.96 4.00
C GLU A 142 -14.05 38.74 3.62
N VAL A 143 -14.41 37.47 3.40
CA VAL A 143 -15.76 37.05 3.05
C VAL A 143 -16.10 35.73 3.73
N GLU A 144 -17.38 35.48 3.94
CA GLU A 144 -17.87 34.20 4.40
C GLU A 144 -18.18 33.29 3.20
N LEU A 145 -17.59 32.11 3.17
CA LEU A 145 -17.85 31.08 2.18
C LEU A 145 -18.63 29.94 2.81
N ARG A 146 -19.76 29.59 2.18
CA ARG A 146 -20.51 28.37 2.47
C ARG A 146 -20.51 27.48 1.24
N GLY A 147 -19.87 26.32 1.34
CA GLY A 147 -19.82 25.35 0.25
C GLY A 147 -21.24 24.93 -0.15
N LYS A 148 -21.63 25.19 -1.41
CA LYS A 148 -22.90 24.69 -1.97
C LYS A 148 -22.64 23.38 -2.73
N GLY A 149 -23.52 22.40 -2.57
CA GLY A 149 -23.49 21.15 -3.34
C GLY A 149 -23.28 19.89 -2.49
N ARG A 150 -22.88 18.81 -3.16
CA ARG A 150 -22.62 17.51 -2.54
C ARG A 150 -21.23 17.52 -1.91
N HIS A 151 -21.18 17.47 -0.59
CA HIS A 151 -19.94 17.37 0.18
C HIS A 151 -19.76 15.95 0.70
N ASP A 152 -18.51 15.50 0.66
CA ASP A 152 -18.16 14.20 1.19
C ASP A 152 -17.82 14.32 2.68
N PRO A 153 -18.63 13.76 3.60
CA PRO A 153 -18.35 13.81 5.04
C PRO A 153 -17.11 12.97 5.39
N CYS A 154 -16.75 12.00 4.55
CA CYS A 154 -15.56 11.17 4.69
C CYS A 154 -15.12 10.63 3.31
N VAL A 155 -13.84 10.77 2.98
CA VAL A 155 -13.27 10.31 1.69
C VAL A 155 -12.68 8.91 1.76
N LEU A 156 -12.44 8.40 2.97
CA LEU A 156 -11.69 7.15 3.19
C LEU A 156 -12.24 5.93 2.45
N PRO A 157 -13.57 5.68 2.37
CA PRO A 157 -14.08 4.53 1.64
C PRO A 157 -13.70 4.51 0.15
N ARG A 158 -13.46 5.68 -0.45
CA ARG A 158 -12.95 5.84 -1.81
C ARG A 158 -11.43 5.88 -1.87
N ALA A 159 -10.76 6.24 -0.79
CA ALA A 159 -9.30 6.24 -0.71
C ALA A 159 -8.73 4.81 -0.69
N VAL A 160 -9.47 3.81 -0.17
CA VAL A 160 -9.02 2.41 -0.13
C VAL A 160 -8.49 1.90 -1.48
N PRO A 161 -9.28 1.90 -2.58
CA PRO A 161 -8.76 1.43 -3.87
C PRO A 161 -7.62 2.29 -4.43
N MET A 162 -7.52 3.57 -4.04
CA MET A 162 -6.40 4.44 -4.44
C MET A 162 -5.11 4.04 -3.72
N VAL A 163 -5.19 3.74 -2.42
CA VAL A 163 -4.04 3.25 -1.64
C VAL A 163 -3.60 1.89 -2.17
N GLU A 164 -4.54 0.97 -2.41
CA GLU A 164 -4.24 -0.35 -3.01
C GLU A 164 -3.54 -0.20 -4.36
N ALA A 165 -4.03 0.68 -5.23
CA ALA A 165 -3.42 0.93 -6.53
C ALA A 165 -2.00 1.50 -6.40
N MET A 166 -1.78 2.49 -5.53
CA MET A 166 -0.45 3.07 -5.32
C MET A 166 0.54 2.05 -4.77
N VAL A 167 0.14 1.24 -3.78
CA VAL A 167 0.97 0.16 -3.25
C VAL A 167 1.30 -0.87 -4.32
N ALA A 168 0.30 -1.31 -5.10
CA ALA A 168 0.52 -2.30 -6.16
C ALA A 168 1.46 -1.79 -7.25
N LEU A 169 1.28 -0.55 -7.72
CA LEU A 169 2.15 0.07 -8.73
C LEU A 169 3.60 0.15 -8.23
N THR A 170 3.81 0.63 -7.00
CA THR A 170 5.16 0.72 -6.41
C THR A 170 5.82 -0.66 -6.26
N LEU A 171 5.06 -1.68 -5.86
CA LEU A 171 5.59 -3.05 -5.77
C LEU A 171 5.95 -3.64 -7.13
N VAL A 172 5.15 -3.36 -8.17
CA VAL A 172 5.45 -3.75 -9.55
C VAL A 172 6.72 -3.05 -10.05
N ASP A 173 6.86 -1.74 -9.82
CA ASP A 173 8.06 -1.00 -10.19
C ASP A 173 9.31 -1.59 -9.52
N ALA A 174 9.24 -1.89 -8.22
CA ALA A 174 10.35 -2.52 -7.49
C ALA A 174 10.68 -3.92 -8.03
N LEU A 175 9.67 -4.72 -8.38
CA LEU A 175 9.87 -6.04 -8.98
C LEU A 175 10.50 -5.95 -10.38
N MET A 176 10.06 -5.01 -11.20
CA MET A 176 10.62 -4.80 -12.53
C MET A 176 12.07 -4.31 -12.47
N LEU A 177 12.40 -3.42 -11.52
CA LEU A 177 13.78 -2.98 -11.26
C LEU A 177 14.67 -4.15 -10.86
N GLN A 178 14.19 -5.00 -9.95
CA GLN A 178 14.90 -6.20 -9.52
C GLN A 178 15.19 -7.14 -10.69
N HIS A 179 14.18 -7.42 -11.52
CA HIS A 179 14.33 -8.25 -12.71
C HIS A 179 15.33 -7.63 -13.71
N ALA A 180 15.24 -6.32 -13.95
CA ALA A 180 16.16 -5.63 -14.84
C ALA A 180 17.62 -5.59 -14.33
N GLN A 181 17.84 -5.58 -13.02
CA GLN A 181 19.19 -5.55 -12.45
C GLN A 181 19.82 -6.93 -12.31
N CYS A 182 19.03 -7.93 -11.96
CA CYS A 182 19.53 -9.26 -11.59
C CYS A 182 19.25 -10.36 -12.63
N GLU A 183 18.30 -10.16 -13.54
CA GLU A 183 17.84 -11.21 -14.48
C GLU A 183 17.87 -10.76 -15.95
N LEU A 184 18.28 -9.51 -16.24
CA LEU A 184 18.35 -8.98 -17.61
C LEU A 184 19.45 -9.64 -18.46
N PHE A 185 20.53 -10.08 -17.82
CA PHE A 185 21.60 -10.86 -18.46
C PHE A 185 21.58 -12.26 -17.88
N GLU A 186 21.80 -13.28 -18.72
CA GLU A 186 21.92 -14.64 -18.25
C GLU A 186 23.12 -14.75 -17.29
N ASP A 187 22.85 -15.20 -16.07
CA ASP A 187 23.92 -15.52 -15.13
C ASP A 187 24.59 -16.82 -15.59
N GLU A 188 25.81 -16.72 -16.11
CA GLU A 188 26.59 -17.88 -16.56
C GLU A 188 27.01 -18.80 -15.40
N ALA A 189 26.84 -18.37 -14.14
CA ALA A 189 27.12 -19.21 -13.00
C ALA A 189 26.17 -20.43 -12.92
N PRO A 190 26.64 -21.58 -12.42
CA PRO A 190 25.79 -22.73 -12.10
C PRO A 190 24.66 -22.31 -11.16
N MET A 191 23.43 -22.83 -11.36
CA MET A 191 22.24 -22.43 -10.61
C MET A 191 22.39 -22.54 -9.08
N GLU A 192 23.24 -23.45 -8.62
CA GLU A 192 23.56 -23.70 -7.20
C GLU A 192 24.40 -22.56 -6.58
N ASP A 193 25.16 -21.86 -7.41
CA ASP A 193 26.07 -20.77 -7.02
C ASP A 193 25.47 -19.39 -7.28
N ARG A 194 24.34 -19.31 -8.01
CA ARG A 194 23.67 -18.04 -8.29
C ARG A 194 23.15 -17.44 -6.98
N PRO A 195 23.49 -16.17 -6.67
CA PRO A 195 22.87 -15.49 -5.56
C PRO A 195 21.36 -15.43 -5.81
N ASN A 196 20.55 -15.78 -4.82
CA ASN A 196 19.12 -15.56 -4.87
C ASN A 196 18.83 -14.22 -4.18
N PRO A 197 18.78 -13.11 -4.94
CA PRO A 197 18.60 -11.79 -4.34
C PRO A 197 17.23 -11.66 -3.66
N MET A 198 16.27 -12.51 -4.05
CA MET A 198 14.94 -12.57 -3.48
C MET A 198 14.82 -13.54 -2.29
N GLY A 199 15.95 -14.17 -1.92
CA GLY A 199 16.02 -15.19 -0.88
C GLY A 199 15.20 -16.45 -1.19
N VAL A 200 15.32 -17.45 -0.33
CA VAL A 200 14.48 -18.66 -0.42
C VAL A 200 13.07 -18.29 0.01
N THR A 201 12.24 -17.89 -0.96
CA THR A 201 10.83 -17.66 -0.72
C THR A 201 10.16 -19.02 -0.56
N ALA A 202 9.59 -19.26 0.61
CA ALA A 202 8.71 -20.40 0.88
C ALA A 202 7.71 -20.60 -0.28
N LYS A 203 7.59 -21.82 -0.82
CA LYS A 203 6.40 -22.16 -1.63
C LYS A 203 5.18 -22.07 -0.70
N ARG A 204 4.31 -21.08 -0.91
CA ARG A 204 3.11 -20.88 -0.06
C ARG A 204 1.87 -21.44 -0.76
N GLU A 205 1.11 -22.26 -0.05
CA GLU A 205 -0.21 -22.71 -0.48
C GLU A 205 -1.18 -21.52 -0.61
N GLY A 206 -1.97 -21.49 -1.68
CA GLY A 206 -3.05 -20.51 -1.87
C GLY A 206 -2.75 -19.33 -2.80
N GLY A 207 -1.61 -19.31 -3.51
CA GLY A 207 -1.43 -18.42 -4.66
C GLY A 207 -2.40 -18.75 -5.81
N PRO A 208 -2.75 -17.80 -6.70
CA PRO A 208 -3.49 -18.14 -7.91
C PRO A 208 -2.71 -19.22 -8.65
N LYS A 209 -3.38 -20.35 -8.94
CA LYS A 209 -2.80 -21.38 -9.80
C LYS A 209 -2.60 -20.75 -11.18
N VAL A 210 -1.40 -20.28 -11.47
CA VAL A 210 -1.02 -19.95 -12.84
C VAL A 210 -0.84 -21.28 -13.54
N GLU A 211 -1.93 -21.80 -14.11
CA GLU A 211 -1.80 -22.77 -15.19
C GLU A 211 -1.16 -22.01 -16.35
N VAL A 212 0.17 -22.13 -16.47
CA VAL A 212 0.86 -21.74 -17.68
C VAL A 212 0.36 -22.70 -18.74
N ALA A 213 -0.66 -22.29 -19.48
CA ALA A 213 -1.03 -22.92 -20.73
C ALA A 213 0.17 -22.73 -21.66
N VAL A 214 1.04 -23.75 -21.70
CA VAL A 214 2.00 -23.90 -22.78
C VAL A 214 1.18 -24.23 -24.01
N GLY A 215 0.68 -23.18 -24.68
CA GLY A 215 -0.03 -23.29 -25.93
C GLY A 215 0.93 -23.81 -26.99
N GLU A 216 0.60 -24.99 -27.52
CA GLU A 216 1.23 -25.51 -28.74
C GLU A 216 1.17 -24.46 -29.85
N LYS A 217 2.25 -24.41 -30.63
CA LYS A 217 2.43 -23.54 -31.80
C LYS A 217 1.16 -23.48 -32.66
N SER A 218 0.64 -22.27 -32.88
CA SER A 218 -0.24 -22.01 -34.03
C SER A 218 0.23 -20.76 -34.77
N GLU A 219 0.58 -20.97 -36.04
CA GLU A 219 0.93 -19.96 -37.03
C GLU A 219 -0.26 -19.03 -37.34
N GLY A 220 0.02 -17.74 -37.53
CA GLY A 220 -0.90 -16.79 -38.20
C GLY A 220 -1.06 -15.43 -37.50
N PRO A 221 -1.04 -14.29 -38.22
CA PRO A 221 -1.18 -12.98 -37.61
C PRO A 221 -2.66 -12.63 -37.41
N ILE A 222 -3.05 -12.26 -36.19
CA ILE A 222 -4.39 -11.72 -35.92
C ILE A 222 -4.28 -10.21 -35.73
N SER A 223 -4.86 -9.49 -36.69
CA SER A 223 -5.09 -8.05 -36.72
C SER A 223 -6.56 -7.80 -36.38
N GLN A 224 -6.86 -6.98 -35.37
CA GLN A 224 -8.15 -6.29 -35.18
C GLN A 224 -7.87 -4.97 -34.43
N ARG A 225 -7.82 -3.83 -35.13
CA ARG A 225 -8.89 -2.84 -35.34
C ARG A 225 -9.63 -2.44 -34.05
N VAL A 226 -9.37 -1.18 -33.67
CA VAL A 226 -10.12 -0.34 -32.74
C VAL A 226 -11.30 0.23 -33.51
N ASP A 227 -12.51 0.04 -33.00
CA ASP A 227 -13.67 0.87 -33.35
C ASP A 227 -14.23 1.45 -32.03
N GLU A 228 -14.32 2.78 -32.03
CA GLU A 228 -14.93 3.62 -31.00
C GLU A 228 -16.46 3.64 -31.16
N GLU A 229 -17.19 3.70 -30.04
CA GLU A 229 -18.42 4.50 -29.85
C GLU A 229 -18.68 4.72 -28.35
#